data_AF-A0A653XSQ3-F1
#
_entry.id   AF-A0A653XSQ3-F1
#
_cell.length_a   1.000
_cell.length_b   1.000
_cell.length_c   1.000
_cell.angle_alpha   90.00
_cell.angle_beta   90.00
_cell.angle_gamma   90.00
#
_symmetry.space_group_name_H-M   'P 1'
#
loop_
_entity.id
_entity.type
_entity.pdbx_description
1 polymer ?
#
loop_
_entity_poly.entity_id
_entity_poly.type
_entity_poly.pdbx_seq_one_letter_code
_entity_poly.pdbx_strand_id
1 'polypeptide(L)'
;MIDQLILPDADDRHVLAAAIKTNANVIVTNNLKDFPQEYLESFGLKAISADDFLTDIIDLNHETAVAAFRELVLHKKNPEMDEYQVLESFRRNGLTNTADYLHALL
;
A
#
# COMPACT_ATOMS: atom_id res chain seq x y z
N MET A 1 -20.69 11.68 -14.05
CA MET A 1 -20.29 11.51 -12.63
C MET A 1 -18.77 11.45 -12.50
N ILE A 2 -18.06 10.71 -13.35
CA ILE A 2 -16.59 10.69 -13.36
C ILE A 2 -16.01 11.97 -13.98
N ASP A 3 -16.69 12.57 -14.96
CA ASP A 3 -16.21 13.73 -15.71
C ASP A 3 -16.13 15.05 -14.90
N GLN A 4 -16.69 15.06 -13.69
CA GLN A 4 -16.66 16.20 -12.78
C GLN A 4 -15.49 16.12 -11.77
N LEU A 5 -14.79 14.98 -11.71
CA LEU A 5 -13.63 14.81 -10.84
C LEU A 5 -12.41 15.45 -11.50
N ILE A 6 -11.67 16.25 -10.73
CA ILE A 6 -10.51 16.99 -11.22
C ILE A 6 -9.27 16.39 -10.55
N LEU A 7 -8.64 15.47 -11.27
CA LEU A 7 -7.32 14.96 -10.93
C LEU A 7 -6.29 15.44 -11.97
N PRO A 8 -5.00 15.56 -11.58
CA PRO A 8 -3.90 15.81 -12.51
C PRO A 8 -3.87 14.83 -13.68
N ASP A 9 -4.08 13.54 -13.40
CA ASP A 9 -4.30 12.51 -14.41
C ASP A 9 -5.81 12.27 -14.62
N ALA A 10 -6.27 12.46 -15.86
CA ALA A 10 -7.67 12.23 -16.20
C ALA A 10 -8.02 10.74 -16.19
N ASP A 11 -7.05 9.87 -16.48
CA ASP A 11 -7.27 8.43 -16.50
C ASP A 11 -7.48 7.91 -15.07
N ASP A 12 -6.97 8.56 -14.01
CA ASP A 12 -7.15 8.12 -12.62
C ASP A 12 -8.51 8.46 -12.00
N ARG A 13 -9.37 9.23 -12.69
CA ARG A 13 -10.68 9.64 -12.15
C ARG A 13 -11.59 8.47 -11.81
N HIS A 14 -11.46 7.35 -12.51
CA HIS A 14 -12.24 6.15 -12.21
C HIS A 14 -11.87 5.53 -10.86
N VAL A 15 -10.60 5.61 -10.46
CA VAL A 15 -10.11 5.16 -9.14
C VAL A 15 -10.75 6.01 -8.04
N LEU A 16 -10.71 7.34 -8.18
CA LEU A 16 -11.35 8.25 -7.23
C LEU A 16 -12.88 8.06 -7.19
N ALA A 17 -13.52 7.91 -8.35
CA ALA A 17 -14.96 7.66 -8.41
C ALA A 17 -15.36 6.35 -7.70
N ALA A 18 -14.55 5.29 -7.86
CA ALA A 18 -14.76 4.03 -7.18
C ALA A 18 -14.62 4.20 -5.66
N ALA A 19 -13.56 4.87 -5.19
CA ALA A 19 -13.34 5.14 -3.78
C ALA A 19 -14.49 5.93 -3.13
N ILE A 20 -14.99 6.97 -3.80
CA ILE A 20 -16.15 7.74 -3.35
C ILE A 20 -17.39 6.84 -3.31
N LYS A 21 -17.63 6.06 -4.37
CA LYS A 21 -18.83 5.23 -4.47
C LYS A 21 -18.90 4.13 -3.43
N THR A 22 -17.74 3.61 -3.00
CA THR A 22 -17.64 2.58 -1.97
C THR A 22 -17.52 3.15 -0.55
N ASN A 23 -17.48 4.47 -0.39
CA ASN A 23 -17.15 5.14 0.88
C ASN A 23 -15.83 4.63 1.48
N ALA A 24 -14.83 4.40 0.64
CA ALA A 24 -13.49 4.09 1.12
C ALA A 24 -12.94 5.25 1.97
N ASN A 25 -12.02 4.96 2.88
CA ASN A 25 -11.29 5.99 3.63
C ASN A 25 -9.91 6.29 3.01
N VAL A 26 -9.35 5.33 2.28
CA VAL A 26 -7.97 5.39 1.78
C VAL A 26 -7.89 4.83 0.36
N ILE A 27 -7.15 5.52 -0.50
CA ILE A 27 -6.64 5.01 -1.77
C ILE A 27 -5.18 4.62 -1.54
N VAL A 28 -4.83 3.35 -1.77
CA VAL A 28 -3.44 2.89 -1.69
C VAL A 28 -2.83 2.97 -3.10
N THR A 29 -1.88 3.86 -3.30
CA THR A 29 -1.24 4.09 -4.59
C THR A 29 0.16 4.67 -4.45
N ASN A 30 1.08 4.25 -5.33
CA ASN A 30 2.41 4.87 -5.41
C ASN A 30 2.43 6.11 -6.32
N ASN A 31 1.32 6.42 -7.01
CA ASN A 31 1.16 7.61 -7.86
C ASN A 31 0.59 8.80 -7.07
N LEU A 32 1.12 9.07 -5.87
CA LEU A 32 0.54 10.06 -4.95
C LEU A 32 0.36 11.46 -5.56
N LYS A 33 1.25 11.86 -6.48
CA LYS A 33 1.18 13.14 -7.21
C LYS A 33 -0.12 13.30 -8.02
N ASP A 34 -0.72 12.20 -8.45
CA ASP A 34 -1.93 12.17 -9.28
C ASP A 34 -3.20 12.17 -8.42
N PHE A 35 -3.03 12.11 -7.09
CA PHE A 35 -4.10 12.14 -6.09
C PHE A 35 -3.82 13.23 -5.03
N PRO A 36 -3.99 14.52 -5.37
CA PRO A 36 -3.68 15.62 -4.46
C PRO A 36 -4.49 15.57 -3.17
N GLN A 37 -3.79 15.50 -2.03
CA GLN A 37 -4.40 15.29 -0.71
C GLN A 37 -5.50 16.32 -0.38
N GLU A 38 -5.26 17.61 -0.62
CA GLU A 38 -6.25 18.68 -0.37
C GLU A 38 -7.58 18.45 -1.12
N TYR A 39 -7.52 17.90 -2.34
CA TYR A 39 -8.70 17.61 -3.11
C TYR A 39 -9.43 16.36 -2.60
N LEU A 40 -8.69 15.31 -2.23
CA LEU A 40 -9.26 14.08 -1.67
C LEU A 40 -9.95 14.32 -0.32
N GLU A 41 -9.41 15.22 0.50
CA GLU A 41 -9.98 15.57 1.81
C GLU A 41 -11.39 16.13 1.70
N SER A 42 -11.73 16.80 0.60
CA SER A 42 -13.10 17.27 0.32
C SER A 42 -14.12 16.13 0.21
N PHE A 43 -13.64 14.90 -0.02
CA PHE A 43 -14.44 13.67 -0.06
C PHE A 43 -14.22 12.78 1.18
N GLY A 44 -13.45 13.23 2.17
CA GLY A 44 -13.07 12.42 3.33
C GLY A 44 -12.11 11.26 2.98
N LEU A 45 -11.38 11.38 1.88
CA LEU A 45 -10.41 10.40 1.40
C LEU A 45 -8.97 10.88 1.66
N LYS A 46 -8.06 9.92 1.77
CA LYS A 46 -6.61 10.16 1.70
C LYS A 46 -5.96 9.19 0.71
N ALA A 47 -4.86 9.60 0.09
CA ALA A 47 -4.02 8.70 -0.69
C ALA A 47 -2.73 8.42 0.10
N ILE A 48 -2.34 7.14 0.21
CA ILE A 48 -1.10 6.75 0.89
C ILE A 48 -0.33 5.73 0.05
N SER A 49 0.99 5.66 0.22
CA SER A 49 1.82 4.71 -0.50
C SER A 49 1.55 3.27 -0.04
N ALA A 50 1.88 2.29 -0.88
CA ALA A 50 1.78 0.89 -0.49
C ALA A 50 2.70 0.56 0.70
N ASP A 51 3.88 1.19 0.75
CA ASP A 51 4.86 0.97 1.82
C ASP A 51 4.35 1.51 3.16
N ASP A 52 3.79 2.72 3.17
CA ASP A 52 3.22 3.31 4.39
C ASP A 52 1.99 2.51 4.84
N PHE A 53 1.11 2.11 3.91
CA PHE A 53 -0.07 1.31 4.25
C PHE A 53 0.30 -0.01 4.93
N LEU A 54 1.24 -0.76 4.35
CA LEU A 54 1.66 -2.04 4.92
C LEU A 54 2.38 -1.84 6.26
N THR A 55 3.19 -0.79 6.39
CA THR A 55 3.85 -0.44 7.66
C THR A 55 2.83 -0.15 8.76
N ASP A 56 1.78 0.64 8.48
CA ASP A 56 0.68 0.92 9.41
C ASP A 56 -0.07 -0.36 9.82
N ILE A 57 -0.29 -1.28 8.87
CA ILE A 57 -0.96 -2.57 9.14
C ILE A 57 -0.08 -3.49 9.99
N ILE A 58 1.22 -3.52 9.73
CA ILE A 58 2.18 -4.25 10.56
C ILE A 58 2.12 -3.68 11.97
N ASP A 59 2.18 -2.36 12.13
CA ASP A 59 2.17 -1.68 13.43
C ASP A 59 0.93 -2.03 14.27
N LEU A 60 -0.23 -2.14 13.60
CA LEU A 60 -1.49 -2.46 14.24
C LEU A 60 -1.49 -3.86 14.88
N ASN A 61 -0.80 -4.84 14.29
CA ASN A 61 -0.69 -6.20 14.83
C ASN A 61 0.58 -6.92 14.36
N HIS A 62 1.64 -6.76 15.15
CA HIS A 62 2.97 -7.30 14.84
C HIS A 62 2.97 -8.82 14.71
N GLU A 63 2.30 -9.52 15.64
CA GLU A 63 2.29 -10.99 15.67
C GLU A 63 1.65 -11.59 14.42
N THR A 64 0.49 -11.04 14.02
CA THR A 64 -0.23 -11.52 12.83
C THR A 64 0.54 -11.20 11.56
N ALA A 65 1.16 -10.01 11.49
CA ALA A 65 1.96 -9.62 10.34
C ALA A 65 3.20 -10.51 10.15
N VAL A 66 3.94 -10.81 11.24
CA VAL A 66 5.10 -11.71 11.19
C VAL A 66 4.69 -13.14 10.81
N ALA A 67 3.57 -13.64 11.34
CA ALA A 67 3.04 -14.95 10.98
C ALA A 67 2.69 -15.02 9.48
N ALA A 68 1.98 -14.02 8.96
CA ALA A 68 1.63 -13.92 7.55
C ALA A 68 2.87 -13.79 6.64
N PHE A 69 3.89 -13.05 7.07
CA PHE A 69 5.16 -12.94 6.36
C PHE A 69 5.88 -14.29 6.27
N ARG A 70 5.97 -15.04 7.38
CA ARG A 70 6.58 -16.38 7.39
C ARG A 70 5.83 -17.34 6.47
N GLU A 71 4.49 -17.29 6.46
CA GLU A 71 3.68 -18.08 5.53
C GLU A 71 3.95 -17.71 4.07
N LEU A 72 4.06 -16.40 3.76
CA LEU A 72 4.40 -15.91 2.43
C LEU A 72 5.76 -16.46 1.96
N VAL A 73 6.77 -16.46 2.84
CA VAL A 73 8.11 -17.00 2.54
C VAL A 73 8.03 -18.51 2.26
N LEU A 74 7.30 -19.27 3.09
CA LEU A 74 7.12 -20.71 2.91
C LEU A 74 6.46 -21.09 1.57
N HIS A 75 5.49 -20.28 1.12
CA HIS A 75 4.77 -20.49 -0.15
C HIS A 75 5.50 -19.94 -1.38
N LYS A 76 6.59 -19.18 -1.21
CA LYS A 76 7.40 -18.69 -2.32
C LYS A 76 8.23 -19.83 -2.92
N LYS A 77 7.76 -20.44 -4.01
CA LYS A 77 8.40 -21.60 -4.65
C LYS A 77 9.15 -21.31 -5.95
N ASN A 78 9.03 -20.10 -6.52
CA ASN A 78 9.67 -19.77 -7.78
C ASN A 78 10.05 -18.27 -7.89
N PRO A 79 11.32 -17.92 -7.63
CA PRO A 79 12.35 -18.75 -7.00
C PRO A 79 12.02 -19.05 -5.53
N GLU A 80 12.56 -20.14 -4.98
CA GLU A 80 12.61 -20.31 -3.52
C GLU A 80 13.50 -19.22 -2.91
N MET A 81 13.04 -18.63 -1.81
CA MET A 81 13.71 -17.53 -1.15
C MET A 81 13.63 -17.70 0.36
N ASP A 82 14.69 -17.35 1.09
CA ASP A 82 14.62 -17.21 2.55
C ASP A 82 13.97 -15.88 2.97
N GLU A 83 13.73 -15.71 4.27
CA GLU A 83 13.12 -14.50 4.83
C GLU A 83 13.87 -13.22 4.41
N TYR A 84 15.21 -13.21 4.53
CA TYR A 84 16.03 -12.04 4.21
C TYR A 84 16.01 -11.69 2.72
N GLN A 85 16.01 -12.70 1.86
CA GLN A 85 15.89 -12.52 0.41
C GLN A 85 14.52 -11.94 0.04
N VAL A 86 13.44 -12.38 0.70
CA VAL A 86 12.10 -11.80 0.48
C VAL A 86 12.05 -10.35 0.95
N LEU A 87 12.63 -10.05 2.11
CA LEU A 87 12.74 -8.66 2.60
C LEU A 87 13.54 -7.79 1.63
N GLU A 88 14.63 -8.29 1.04
CA GLU A 88 15.34 -7.55 -0.01
C GLU A 88 14.49 -7.34 -1.26
N SER A 89 13.69 -8.33 -1.65
CA SER A 89 12.73 -8.14 -2.73
C SER A 89 11.73 -7.03 -2.41
N PHE A 90 11.28 -6.90 -1.17
CA PHE A 90 10.38 -5.82 -0.76
C PHE A 90 11.07 -4.45 -0.93
N ARG A 91 12.28 -4.27 -0.38
CA ARG A 91 13.06 -3.02 -0.54
C ARG A 91 13.25 -2.63 -2.01
N ARG A 92 13.64 -3.60 -2.85
CA ARG A 92 13.83 -3.39 -4.30
C ARG A 92 12.56 -2.96 -5.04
N ASN A 93 11.38 -3.28 -4.51
CA ASN A 93 10.10 -2.89 -5.10
C ASN A 93 9.48 -1.66 -4.42
N GLY A 94 10.25 -0.94 -3.59
CA GLY A 94 9.81 0.28 -2.92
C GLY A 94 9.03 0.05 -1.63
N LEU A 95 9.07 -1.16 -1.06
CA LEU A 95 8.49 -1.50 0.25
C LEU A 95 9.57 -1.48 1.35
N THR A 96 10.34 -0.38 1.42
CA THR A 96 11.53 -0.29 2.29
C THR A 96 11.14 -0.26 3.76
N ASN A 97 10.18 0.58 4.15
CA ASN A 97 9.73 0.71 5.52
C ASN A 97 9.09 -0.59 6.01
N THR A 98 8.25 -1.20 5.17
CA THR A 98 7.63 -2.50 5.41
C THR A 98 8.69 -3.58 5.66
N ALA A 99 9.71 -3.64 4.81
CA ALA A 99 10.78 -4.63 4.93
C ALA A 99 11.62 -4.40 6.19
N ASP A 100 11.99 -3.16 6.49
CA ASP A 100 12.81 -2.84 7.65
C ASP A 100 12.05 -3.06 8.95
N TYR A 101 10.75 -2.77 8.97
CA TYR A 101 9.94 -3.01 10.16
C TYR A 101 9.75 -4.50 10.43
N LEU A 102 9.38 -5.29 9.41
CA LEU A 102 9.32 -6.74 9.55
C LEU A 102 10.66 -7.33 9.98
N HIS A 103 11.76 -6.86 9.40
CA HIS A 103 13.11 -7.32 9.76
C HIS A 103 13.42 -7.11 11.25
N ALA A 104 13.00 -5.98 11.83
CA ALA A 104 13.19 -5.71 13.25
C ALA A 104 12.36 -6.62 14.19
N LEU A 105 11.33 -7.29 13.66
CA LEU A 105 10.42 -8.17 14.40
C LEU A 105 10.72 -9.67 14.25
N LEU A 106 11.66 -10.04 13.36
CA LEU A 106 12.08 -11.43 13.15
C LEU A 106 13.11 -11.89 14.16
#